data_AF-A0A9D5AYW2-F1
#
_entry.id   AF-A0A9D5AYW2-F1
#
_cell.length_a   1.000
_cell.length_b   1.000
_cell.length_c   1.000
_cell.angle_alpha   90.00
_cell.angle_beta   90.00
_cell.angle_gamma   90.00
#
_symmetry.space_group_name_H-M   'P 1'
#
loop_
_entity.id
_entity.type
_entity.pdbx_description
1 polymer ?
#
loop_
_entity_poly.entity_id
_entity_poly.type
_entity_poly.pdbx_seq_one_letter_code
_entity_poly.pdbx_strand_id
1 'polypeptide(L)'
;EAAIPRSKYEEDVYINNHTTVWGSWWKDHQWGFKCCKQTIRNSYCTGTAGIEAAEAANDLMRANIARKEAAAEDPTPVEEKRPATWGSDVPEDLVLDEKLLADALKKEDQRKREEKDERKRKYNVKWNDEVTQEDMEAYRMKKVHHDDPMSKFMN
;
A
#
# COMPACT_ATOMS: atom_id res chain seq x y z
N GLU A 1 -5.42 -17.42 -64.22
CA GLU A 1 -4.87 -16.77 -63.01
C GLU A 1 -4.19 -17.82 -62.15
N ALA A 2 -2.96 -17.57 -61.70
CA ALA A 2 -2.24 -18.50 -60.83
C ALA A 2 -2.76 -18.34 -59.40
N ALA A 3 -3.24 -19.43 -58.79
CA ALA A 3 -3.66 -19.43 -57.39
C ALA A 3 -2.44 -19.25 -56.49
N ILE A 4 -2.51 -18.29 -55.56
CA ILE A 4 -1.44 -18.04 -54.59
C ILE A 4 -1.36 -19.27 -53.66
N PRO A 5 -0.20 -19.93 -53.54
CA PRO A 5 -0.05 -21.08 -52.65
C PRO A 5 -0.24 -20.61 -51.20
N ARG A 6 -1.27 -21.13 -50.52
CA ARG A 6 -1.55 -20.88 -49.11
C ARG A 6 -0.82 -21.92 -48.25
N SER A 7 -0.27 -21.52 -47.10
CA SER A 7 0.30 -22.48 -46.16
C SER A 7 -0.79 -23.32 -45.47
N LYS A 8 -0.38 -24.32 -44.69
CA LYS A 8 -1.29 -25.21 -43.94
C LYS A 8 -2.14 -24.47 -42.90
N TYR A 9 -1.67 -23.32 -42.42
CA TYR A 9 -2.33 -22.57 -41.35
C TYR A 9 -3.16 -21.44 -41.94
N GLU A 10 -4.28 -21.11 -41.29
CA GLU A 10 -5.06 -19.94 -41.63
C GLU A 10 -4.25 -18.68 -41.28
N GLU A 11 -3.67 -18.07 -42.30
CA GLU A 11 -2.96 -16.80 -42.22
C GLU A 11 -3.99 -15.67 -42.15
N ASP A 12 -3.60 -14.51 -41.62
CA ASP A 12 -4.42 -13.28 -41.62
C ASP A 12 -5.76 -13.39 -40.86
N VAL A 13 -5.82 -14.22 -39.82
CA VAL A 13 -6.96 -14.23 -38.88
C VAL A 13 -6.88 -13.00 -37.97
N TYR A 14 -7.59 -11.95 -38.36
CA TYR A 14 -7.70 -10.73 -37.56
C TYR A 14 -8.78 -10.85 -36.49
N ILE A 15 -8.41 -10.54 -35.25
CA ILE A 15 -9.32 -10.52 -34.11
C ILE A 15 -10.02 -9.15 -34.07
N ASN A 16 -11.31 -9.09 -33.74
CA ASN A 16 -12.06 -7.87 -33.36
C ASN A 16 -11.77 -6.60 -34.21
N ASN A 17 -11.87 -6.73 -35.53
CA ASN A 17 -11.69 -5.66 -36.52
C ASN A 17 -10.30 -5.00 -36.53
N HIS A 18 -9.27 -5.68 -36.03
CA HIS A 18 -7.88 -5.28 -36.24
C HIS A 18 -7.47 -5.53 -37.70
N THR A 19 -6.48 -4.79 -38.21
CA THR A 19 -5.91 -5.01 -39.55
C THR A 19 -4.56 -5.73 -39.51
N THR A 20 -4.10 -6.06 -38.31
CA THR A 20 -2.80 -6.70 -38.07
C THR A 20 -2.95 -7.76 -36.98
N VAL A 21 -2.18 -8.83 -37.07
CA VAL A 21 -2.19 -9.91 -36.07
C VAL A 21 -1.60 -9.41 -34.74
N TRP A 22 -2.07 -9.99 -33.64
CA TRP A 22 -1.51 -9.76 -32.31
C TRP A 22 -0.01 -10.10 -32.26
N GLY A 23 0.81 -9.23 -31.69
CA GLY A 23 2.28 -9.39 -31.66
C GLY A 23 2.99 -8.74 -32.85
N SER A 24 2.25 -8.08 -33.74
CA SER A 24 2.83 -7.25 -34.81
C SER A 24 3.48 -5.95 -34.30
N TRP A 25 3.32 -5.62 -33.02
CA TRP A 25 3.89 -4.45 -32.38
C TRP A 25 4.46 -4.79 -30.99
N TRP A 26 5.58 -4.17 -30.63
CA TRP A 26 6.28 -4.34 -29.36
C TRP A 26 6.77 -2.99 -28.84
N LYS A 27 6.47 -2.69 -27.57
CA LYS A 27 6.99 -1.51 -26.87
C LYS A 27 6.99 -1.77 -25.37
N ASP A 28 8.01 -1.29 -24.65
CA ASP A 28 8.07 -1.29 -23.19
C ASP A 28 7.73 -2.65 -22.54
N HIS A 29 8.30 -3.74 -23.08
CA HIS A 29 8.06 -5.12 -22.65
C HIS A 29 6.62 -5.63 -22.86
N GLN A 30 5.84 -4.99 -23.72
CA GLN A 30 4.47 -5.37 -24.03
C GLN A 30 4.28 -5.59 -25.54
N TRP A 31 3.61 -6.69 -25.88
CA TRP A 31 3.15 -6.97 -27.24
C TRP A 31 1.79 -6.33 -27.48
N GLY A 32 1.54 -5.93 -28.72
CA GLY A 32 0.27 -5.36 -29.13
C GLY A 32 0.00 -5.48 -30.62
N PHE A 33 -1.04 -4.79 -31.07
CA PHE A 33 -1.41 -4.69 -32.48
C PHE A 33 -0.74 -3.48 -33.14
N LYS A 34 -0.20 -3.63 -34.34
CA LYS A 34 0.41 -2.52 -35.09
C LYS A 34 -0.62 -1.46 -35.54
N CYS A 35 -1.86 -1.84 -35.80
CA CYS A 35 -2.91 -0.93 -36.28
C CYS A 35 -3.30 0.16 -35.27
N CYS A 36 -3.37 -0.17 -33.98
CA CYS A 36 -3.86 0.73 -32.93
C CYS A 36 -2.94 0.82 -31.70
N LYS A 37 -1.82 0.07 -31.69
CA LYS A 37 -0.87 -0.04 -30.57
C LYS A 37 -1.49 -0.50 -29.24
N GLN A 38 -2.67 -1.14 -29.28
CA GLN A 38 -3.29 -1.70 -28.09
C GLN A 38 -2.53 -2.94 -27.61
N THR A 39 -2.31 -3.03 -26.29
CA THR A 39 -1.63 -4.14 -25.61
C THR A 39 -2.61 -5.13 -24.98
N ILE A 40 -3.87 -5.18 -25.45
CA ILE A 40 -4.88 -6.15 -24.99
C ILE A 40 -5.36 -7.01 -26.17
N ARG A 41 -5.10 -8.32 -26.12
CA ARG A 41 -5.28 -9.27 -27.25
C ARG A 41 -6.69 -9.42 -27.82
N ASN A 42 -7.73 -9.13 -27.04
CA ASN A 42 -9.13 -9.25 -27.46
C ASN A 42 -9.89 -7.91 -27.39
N SER A 43 -9.17 -6.78 -27.36
CA SER A 43 -9.82 -5.47 -27.42
C SER A 43 -10.26 -5.14 -28.85
N TYR A 44 -11.29 -4.30 -29.01
CA TYR A 44 -11.72 -3.82 -30.32
C TYR A 44 -10.76 -2.76 -30.86
N CYS A 45 -10.51 -2.78 -32.16
CA CYS A 45 -9.65 -1.80 -32.82
C CYS A 45 -10.17 -0.37 -32.63
N THR A 46 -9.36 0.48 -32.00
CA THR A 46 -9.64 1.92 -31.82
C THR A 46 -9.07 2.80 -32.95
N GLY A 47 -8.42 2.21 -33.94
CA GLY A 47 -7.81 2.93 -35.07
C GLY A 47 -6.77 3.97 -34.63
N THR A 48 -6.61 5.02 -35.45
CA THR A 48 -5.67 6.13 -35.21
C THR A 48 -6.04 6.96 -33.98
N ALA A 49 -7.35 7.15 -33.73
CA ALA A 49 -7.86 7.85 -32.56
C ALA A 49 -7.37 7.22 -31.23
N GLY A 50 -7.21 5.89 -31.19
CA GLY A 50 -6.65 5.22 -30.02
C GLY A 50 -5.17 5.51 -29.76
N ILE A 51 -4.40 5.76 -30.82
CA ILE A 51 -2.97 6.11 -30.69
C ILE A 51 -2.84 7.52 -30.12
N GLU A 52 -3.59 8.47 -30.67
CA GLU A 52 -3.61 9.87 -30.20
C GLU A 52 -4.10 9.96 -28.75
N ALA A 53 -5.16 9.23 -28.39
CA ALA A 53 -5.66 9.18 -27.02
C ALA A 53 -4.64 8.59 -26.04
N ALA A 54 -3.89 7.55 -26.45
CA ALA A 54 -2.84 6.96 -25.63
C ALA A 54 -1.65 7.92 -25.43
N GLU A 55 -1.26 8.66 -26.47
CA GLU A 55 -0.20 9.66 -26.39
C GLU A 55 -0.62 10.83 -25.48
N ALA A 56 -1.84 11.35 -25.65
CA ALA A 56 -2.39 12.40 -24.79
C ALA A 56 -2.50 11.94 -23.31
N ALA A 57 -2.89 10.70 -23.05
CA ALA A 57 -2.94 10.15 -21.69
C ALA A 57 -1.55 10.08 -21.04
N ASN A 58 -0.51 9.73 -21.82
CA ASN A 58 0.88 9.73 -21.34
C ASN A 58 1.36 11.15 -21.01
N ASP A 59 1.01 12.14 -21.83
CA ASP A 59 1.38 13.54 -21.58
C ASP A 59 0.67 14.10 -20.35
N LEU A 60 -0.61 13.78 -20.15
CA LEU A 60 -1.35 14.13 -18.93
C LEU A 60 -0.73 13.48 -17.68
N MET A 61 -0.28 12.23 -17.77
CA MET A 61 0.40 11.55 -16.65
C MET A 61 1.71 12.26 -16.30
N ARG A 62 2.52 12.62 -17.31
CA ARG A 62 3.77 13.38 -17.12
C ARG A 62 3.52 14.76 -16.51
N ALA A 63 2.50 15.48 -16.97
CA ALA A 63 2.12 16.78 -16.43
C ALA A 63 1.69 16.70 -14.96
N ASN A 64 0.95 15.64 -14.58
CA ASN A 64 0.58 15.41 -13.19
C ASN A 64 1.79 15.12 -12.29
N ILE A 65 2.77 14.36 -12.79
CA ILE A 65 4.03 14.10 -12.06
C ILE A 65 4.79 15.40 -11.86
N ALA A 66 5.00 16.20 -12.91
CA ALA A 66 5.68 17.49 -12.80
C ALA A 66 4.98 18.46 -11.83
N ARG A 67 3.64 18.49 -11.83
CA ARG A 67 2.87 19.28 -10.87
C ARG A 67 3.06 18.79 -9.44
N LYS A 68 3.14 17.47 -9.23
CA LYS A 68 3.38 16.88 -7.91
C LYS A 68 4.80 17.17 -7.42
N GLU A 69 5.80 17.11 -8.30
CA GLU A 69 7.18 17.46 -7.99
C GLU A 69 7.30 18.94 -7.62
N ALA A 70 6.68 19.85 -8.37
CA ALA A 70 6.65 21.27 -8.03
C ALA A 70 5.94 21.56 -6.69
N ALA A 71 4.90 20.80 -6.36
CA ALA A 71 4.23 20.90 -5.07
C ALA A 71 5.02 20.26 -3.91
N ALA A 72 6.01 19.41 -4.20
CA ALA A 72 6.84 18.76 -3.19
C ALA A 72 8.03 19.63 -2.74
N GLU A 73 8.43 20.62 -3.54
CA GLU A 73 9.49 21.60 -3.21
C GLU A 73 9.04 22.62 -2.15
N ASP A 74 7.73 22.82 -1.99
CA ASP A 74 7.13 23.57 -0.87
C ASP A 74 6.43 22.59 0.08
N PRO A 75 7.15 21.79 0.89
CA PRO A 75 6.51 21.00 1.92
C PRO A 75 6.03 21.98 3.00
N THR A 76 4.80 22.47 2.87
CA THR A 76 4.06 22.90 4.05
C THR A 76 4.07 21.68 4.98
N PRO A 77 4.56 21.79 6.23
CA PRO A 77 4.50 20.69 7.17
C PRO A 77 3.01 20.48 7.50
N VAL A 78 2.34 19.70 6.66
CA VAL A 78 1.10 19.06 7.04
C VAL A 78 1.55 18.03 8.05
N GLU A 79 1.32 18.34 9.32
CA GLU A 79 1.48 17.41 10.43
C GLU A 79 0.63 16.18 10.12
N GLU A 80 1.23 15.19 9.45
CA GLU A 80 0.62 13.89 9.21
C GLU A 80 0.46 13.26 10.59
N LYS A 81 -0.69 13.48 11.22
CA LYS A 81 -1.15 12.70 12.35
C LYS A 81 -1.38 11.28 11.83
N ARG A 82 -0.29 10.52 11.74
CA ARG A 82 -0.30 9.09 11.45
C ARG A 82 -0.88 8.44 12.70
N PRO A 83 -2.14 7.96 12.69
CA PRO A 83 -2.61 7.17 13.81
C PRO A 83 -1.68 5.96 13.91
N ALA A 84 -1.24 5.64 15.13
CA ALA A 84 -0.37 4.50 15.37
C ALA A 84 -1.05 3.22 14.87
N THR A 85 -0.67 2.77 13.67
CA THR A 85 -1.03 1.45 13.17
C THR A 85 -0.23 0.42 13.95
N TRP A 86 -0.90 -0.60 14.47
CA TRP A 86 -0.30 -1.64 15.30
C TRP A 86 1.02 -2.18 14.70
N GLY A 87 2.14 -1.97 15.41
CA GLY A 87 3.46 -2.51 15.05
C GLY A 87 4.46 -1.53 14.44
N SER A 88 4.16 -0.24 14.30
CA SER A 88 5.20 0.76 13.97
C SER A 88 5.90 1.29 15.23
N ASP A 89 7.23 1.30 15.23
CA ASP A 89 8.03 1.99 16.24
C ASP A 89 7.62 3.47 16.32
N VAL A 90 7.59 4.01 17.54
CA VAL A 90 7.19 5.39 17.74
C VAL A 90 8.27 6.29 17.14
N PRO A 91 7.90 7.32 16.36
CA PRO A 91 8.85 8.30 15.85
C PRO A 91 9.70 8.86 17.01
N GLU A 92 11.03 8.81 16.86
CA GLU A 92 12.01 9.23 17.89
C GLU A 92 11.87 10.71 18.30
N ASP A 93 11.14 11.52 17.53
CA ASP A 93 10.97 12.97 17.76
C ASP A 93 9.80 13.34 18.69
N LEU A 94 9.09 12.37 19.26
CA LEU A 94 8.00 12.65 20.20
C LEU A 94 8.54 12.85 21.62
N VAL A 95 8.60 14.11 22.05
CA VAL A 95 8.94 14.51 23.43
C VAL A 95 7.83 14.02 24.35
N LEU A 96 8.07 12.90 25.04
CA LEU A 96 7.16 12.35 26.04
C LEU A 96 7.41 13.01 27.39
N ASP A 97 6.33 13.36 28.09
CA ASP A 97 6.43 13.92 29.44
C ASP A 97 6.81 12.83 30.44
N GLU A 98 8.01 12.94 31.03
CA GLU A 98 8.56 11.97 31.99
C GLU A 98 7.61 11.65 33.16
N LYS A 99 6.81 12.64 33.60
CA LYS A 99 5.85 12.47 34.70
C LYS A 99 4.66 11.60 34.30
N LEU A 100 4.12 11.80 33.10
CA LEU A 100 2.99 11.03 32.59
C LEU A 100 3.41 9.59 32.28
N LEU A 101 4.61 9.40 31.74
CA LEU A 101 5.20 8.08 31.54
C LEU A 101 5.40 7.33 32.86
N ALA A 102 5.92 7.99 33.89
CA ALA A 102 6.10 7.38 35.21
C ALA A 102 4.76 6.93 35.84
N ASP A 103 3.70 7.72 35.67
CA ASP A 103 2.37 7.37 36.16
C ASP A 103 1.70 6.26 35.32
N ALA A 104 1.90 6.26 34.00
CA ALA A 104 1.51 5.17 33.09
C ALA A 104 2.18 3.84 33.46
N LEU A 105 3.49 3.87 33.76
CA LEU A 105 4.21 2.69 34.24
C LEU A 105 3.60 2.17 35.55
N LYS A 106 3.32 3.01 36.54
CA LYS A 106 2.68 2.56 37.80
C LYS A 106 1.29 1.94 37.57
N LYS A 107 0.49 2.53 36.67
CA LYS A 107 -0.84 2.06 36.29
C LYS A 107 -0.78 0.68 35.62
N GLU A 108 0.20 0.47 34.73
CA GLU A 108 0.48 -0.83 34.11
C GLU A 108 0.88 -1.91 35.13
N ASP A 109 1.75 -1.58 36.10
CA ASP A 109 2.11 -2.52 37.18
C ASP A 109 0.91 -2.88 38.04
N GLN A 110 0.09 -1.89 38.36
CA GLN A 110 -1.15 -2.10 39.11
C GLN A 110 -2.10 -3.02 38.34
N ARG A 111 -2.29 -2.80 37.03
CA ARG A 111 -3.13 -3.66 36.18
C ARG A 111 -2.62 -5.11 36.15
N LYS A 112 -1.31 -5.30 35.97
CA LYS A 112 -0.69 -6.65 35.96
C LYS A 112 -0.82 -7.34 37.32
N ARG A 113 -0.73 -6.60 38.42
CA ARG A 113 -0.94 -7.12 39.78
C ARG A 113 -2.41 -7.40 40.09
N GLU A 114 -3.32 -6.66 39.46
CA GLU A 114 -4.78 -6.78 39.62
C GLU A 114 -5.41 -7.83 38.71
N GLU A 115 -4.64 -8.54 37.89
CA GLU A 115 -5.06 -9.72 37.14
C GLU A 115 -5.48 -10.84 38.11
N LYS A 116 -6.67 -10.66 38.68
CA LYS A 116 -7.35 -11.55 39.60
C LYS A 116 -8.21 -12.49 38.76
N ASP A 117 -8.25 -13.76 39.18
CA ASP A 117 -9.13 -14.82 38.67
C ASP A 117 -10.46 -14.26 38.15
N GLU A 118 -10.89 -14.71 36.97
CA GLU A 118 -12.11 -14.22 36.30
C GLU A 118 -13.36 -14.25 37.21
N ARG A 119 -13.40 -15.21 38.14
CA ARG A 119 -14.45 -15.38 39.15
C ARG A 119 -14.51 -14.26 40.21
N LYS A 120 -13.47 -13.45 40.36
CA LYS A 120 -13.37 -12.33 41.33
C LYS A 120 -13.54 -10.96 40.68
N ARG A 121 -13.75 -10.88 39.36
CA ARG A 121 -14.00 -9.60 38.67
C ARG A 121 -15.34 -9.03 39.13
N LYS A 122 -15.33 -7.78 39.59
CA LYS A 122 -16.54 -7.09 40.09
C LYS A 122 -17.46 -6.78 38.91
N TYR A 123 -18.78 -6.99 39.07
CA TYR A 123 -19.79 -6.87 38.01
C TYR A 123 -19.85 -5.49 37.31
N ASN A 124 -19.33 -4.42 37.94
CA ASN A 124 -19.34 -3.06 37.41
C ASN A 124 -17.93 -2.62 36.97
N VAL A 125 -17.34 -3.29 35.98
CA VAL A 125 -16.12 -2.78 35.33
C VAL A 125 -16.54 -1.67 34.37
N LYS A 126 -16.07 -0.44 34.61
CA LYS A 126 -16.13 0.63 33.61
C LYS A 126 -14.86 0.54 32.77
N TRP A 127 -15.03 0.51 31.46
CA TRP A 127 -13.93 0.48 30.50
C TRP A 127 -13.78 1.87 29.90
N ASN A 128 -12.56 2.42 29.95
CA ASN A 128 -12.17 3.64 29.25
C ASN A 128 -11.26 3.22 28.09
N ASP A 129 -11.63 3.61 26.87
CA ASP A 129 -10.96 3.25 25.61
C ASP A 129 -9.86 4.25 25.20
N GLU A 130 -9.72 5.36 25.93
CA GLU A 130 -8.74 6.39 25.63
C GLU A 130 -7.36 5.95 26.09
N VAL A 131 -6.51 5.58 25.14
CA VAL A 131 -5.11 5.23 25.36
C VAL A 131 -4.22 6.38 24.92
N THR A 132 -3.41 6.92 25.83
CA THR A 132 -2.45 7.97 25.50
C THR A 132 -1.17 7.38 24.92
N GLN A 133 -0.32 8.24 24.38
CA GLN A 133 0.94 7.81 23.78
C GLN A 133 1.92 7.23 24.81
N GLU A 134 1.94 7.79 26.01
CA GLU A 134 2.72 7.35 27.15
C GLU A 134 2.22 5.99 27.67
N ASP A 135 0.90 5.78 27.69
CA ASP A 135 0.30 4.48 28.04
C ASP A 135 0.73 3.38 27.04
N MET A 136 0.82 3.71 25.73
CA MET A 136 1.30 2.79 24.69
C MET A 136 2.80 2.49 24.79
N GLU A 137 3.62 3.47 25.19
CA GLU A 137 5.05 3.24 25.43
C GLU A 137 5.28 2.42 26.71
N ALA A 138 4.61 2.76 27.81
CA ALA A 138 4.66 2.00 29.06
C ALA A 138 4.27 0.53 28.83
N TYR A 139 3.22 0.29 28.04
CA TYR A 139 2.83 -1.05 27.64
C TYR A 139 3.91 -1.77 26.82
N ARG A 140 4.53 -1.10 25.85
CA ARG A 140 5.62 -1.67 25.04
C ARG A 140 6.85 -2.01 25.87
N MET A 141 7.27 -1.12 26.78
CA MET A 141 8.40 -1.33 27.69
C MET A 141 8.18 -2.53 28.62
N LYS A 142 6.93 -2.81 29.02
CA LYS A 142 6.59 -3.89 29.96
C LYS A 142 6.11 -5.18 29.30
N LYS A 143 5.90 -5.16 27.99
CA LYS A 143 5.46 -6.32 27.23
C LYS A 143 6.59 -7.34 27.19
N VAL A 144 6.42 -8.41 27.96
CA VAL A 144 7.30 -9.57 27.89
C VAL A 144 6.89 -10.39 26.66
N HIS A 145 7.78 -10.51 25.69
CA HIS A 145 7.60 -11.41 24.56
C HIS A 145 7.87 -12.84 25.01
N HIS A 146 6.81 -13.59 25.32
CA HIS A 146 6.92 -14.99 25.75
C HIS A 146 7.61 -15.90 24.71
N ASP A 147 7.55 -15.54 23.43
CA ASP A 147 8.16 -16.27 22.32
C ASP A 147 9.60 -15.81 22.01
N ASP A 148 10.15 -14.84 22.75
CA ASP A 148 11.55 -14.42 22.57
C ASP A 148 12.50 -15.43 23.25
N PRO A 149 13.40 -16.11 22.51
CA PRO A 149 14.39 -17.01 23.10
C PRO A 149 15.35 -16.32 24.08
N MET A 150 15.51 -14.99 24.01
CA MET A 150 16.29 -14.20 24.96
C MET A 150 15.56 -13.89 26.28
N SER A 151 14.22 -14.05 26.33
CA SER A 151 13.43 -13.78 27.54
C SER A 151 13.86 -14.62 28.75
N LYS A 152 14.41 -15.82 28.53
CA LYS A 152 14.89 -16.73 29.58
C LYS A 152 16.20 -16.28 30.24
N PHE A 153 16.88 -15.29 29.67
CA PHE A 153 18.18 -14.80 30.14
C PHE A 153 18.12 -13.40 30.77
N MET A 154 16.98 -12.72 30.65
CA MET A 154 16.75 -11.42 31.28
C MET A 154 16.11 -11.64 32.66
N ASN A 155 16.89 -11.38 33.72
CA ASN A 155 16.44 -11.35 35.12
C ASN A 155 15.98 -9.95 35.50
#